data_AF-A0A2N1QC67-F1
#
_entry.id   AF-A0A2N1QC67-F1
#
_cell.length_a   1.000
_cell.length_b   1.000
_cell.length_c   1.000
_cell.angle_alpha   90.00
_cell.angle_beta   90.00
_cell.angle_gamma   90.00
#
_symmetry.space_group_name_H-M   'P 1'
#
loop_
_entity.id
_entity.type
_entity.pdbx_description
1 polymer ?
#
loop_
_entity_poly.entity_id
_entity_poly.type
_entity_poly.pdbx_seq_one_letter_code
_entity_poly.pdbx_strand_id
1 'polypeptide(L)'
;MEKQIKLSEWIERFKSGEFDRPDTTTQINAGWFDWFCRDTSLANKTKKMGNIIKQIKAGGKVDLETSYVWFKNNCPLNGPLYDDFRIADIETNNNLIVIQIDCVWNDSKYTVYERLDGFDKPAYKTNSSRELVKWLNKGWNE
;
A
#
# COMPACT_ATOMS: atom_id res chain seq x y z
N MET A 1 1.90 13.78 16.66
CA MET A 1 1.72 12.91 15.49
C MET A 1 0.27 13.07 15.08
N GLU A 2 -0.01 13.49 13.84
CA GLU A 2 -1.39 13.49 13.35
C GLU A 2 -1.93 12.06 13.41
N LYS A 3 -3.22 11.95 13.76
CA LYS A 3 -3.88 10.67 13.91
C LYS A 3 -4.01 10.03 12.52
N GLN A 4 -3.54 8.79 12.38
CA GLN A 4 -3.71 8.04 11.14
C GLN A 4 -5.20 7.90 10.82
N ILE A 5 -5.56 8.03 9.53
CA ILE A 5 -6.93 7.77 9.09
C ILE A 5 -7.14 6.27 8.90
N LYS A 6 -8.32 5.78 9.28
CA LYS A 6 -8.67 4.36 9.10
C LYS A 6 -8.65 4.00 7.62
N LEU A 7 -8.37 2.73 7.32
CA LEU A 7 -8.34 2.25 5.95
C LEU A 7 -9.71 2.40 5.26
N SER A 8 -10.82 2.17 5.99
CA SER A 8 -12.18 2.44 5.48
C SER A 8 -12.35 3.91 5.09
N GLU A 9 -11.96 4.82 5.96
CA GLU A 9 -12.02 6.27 5.72
C GLU A 9 -11.12 6.68 4.55
N TRP A 10 -9.88 6.18 4.51
CA TRP A 10 -8.95 6.41 3.41
C TRP A 10 -9.55 6.01 2.06
N ILE A 11 -10.22 4.85 2.00
CA ILE A 11 -10.88 4.36 0.80
C ILE A 11 -12.00 5.31 0.34
N GLU A 12 -12.81 5.82 1.26
CA GLU A 12 -13.87 6.77 0.92
C GLU A 12 -13.32 8.12 0.43
N ARG A 13 -12.27 8.64 1.08
CA ARG A 13 -11.55 9.85 0.64
C ARG A 13 -10.89 9.67 -0.73
N PHE A 14 -10.33 8.49 -1.01
CA PHE A 14 -9.79 8.18 -2.34
C PHE A 14 -10.90 8.14 -3.41
N LYS A 15 -12.07 7.54 -3.09
CA LYS A 15 -13.21 7.48 -4.02
C LYS A 15 -13.82 8.85 -4.30
N SER A 16 -13.80 9.76 -3.34
CA SER A 16 -14.33 11.13 -3.50
C SER A 16 -13.39 12.06 -4.26
N GLY A 17 -12.17 11.62 -4.58
CA GLY A 17 -11.16 12.42 -5.28
C GLY A 17 -10.37 13.37 -4.37
N GLU A 18 -10.42 13.19 -3.05
CA GLU A 18 -9.69 14.06 -2.09
C GLU A 18 -8.18 14.10 -2.35
N PHE A 19 -7.63 13.02 -2.93
CA PHE A 19 -6.21 12.87 -3.23
C PHE A 19 -5.83 13.19 -4.69
N ASP A 20 -6.74 13.76 -5.49
CA ASP A 20 -6.49 14.03 -6.93
C ASP A 20 -5.60 15.25 -7.18
N ARG A 21 -5.50 16.17 -6.22
CA ARG A 21 -4.66 17.37 -6.37
C ARG A 21 -3.17 16.97 -6.36
N PRO A 22 -2.36 17.43 -7.33
CA PRO A 22 -1.02 16.89 -7.53
C PRO A 22 0.06 17.48 -6.62
N ASP A 23 -0.26 18.40 -5.73
CA ASP A 23 0.72 18.99 -4.82
C ASP A 23 1.16 18.01 -3.73
N THR A 24 2.39 18.19 -3.28
CA THR A 24 3.04 17.33 -2.30
C THR A 24 2.27 17.26 -0.98
N THR A 25 1.61 18.35 -0.54
CA THR A 25 0.83 18.35 0.70
C THR A 25 -0.37 17.40 0.62
N THR A 26 -1.15 17.45 -0.46
CA THR A 26 -2.23 16.48 -0.68
C THR A 26 -1.71 15.04 -0.72
N GLN A 27 -0.53 14.81 -1.31
CA GLN A 27 0.03 13.46 -1.41
C GLN A 27 0.61 12.96 -0.06
N ILE A 28 1.21 13.82 0.75
CA ILE A 28 1.58 13.50 2.14
C ILE A 28 0.32 13.10 2.93
N ASN A 29 -0.77 13.87 2.79
CA ASN A 29 -2.05 13.56 3.43
C ASN A 29 -2.67 12.24 2.91
N ALA A 30 -2.37 11.87 1.67
CA ALA A 30 -2.75 10.56 1.12
C ALA A 30 -1.95 9.40 1.74
N GLY A 31 -0.85 9.66 2.43
CA GLY A 31 -0.06 8.64 3.14
C GLY A 31 1.37 8.49 2.66
N TRP A 32 1.90 9.39 1.82
CA TRP A 32 3.31 9.36 1.42
C TRP A 32 4.24 9.70 2.59
N PHE A 33 5.09 8.75 2.96
CA PHE A 33 6.03 8.89 4.08
C PHE A 33 7.45 9.23 3.62
N ASP A 34 7.92 8.58 2.55
CA ASP A 34 9.29 8.72 2.04
C ASP A 34 9.33 8.36 0.55
N TRP A 35 10.02 9.17 -0.26
CA TRP A 35 10.10 8.96 -1.70
C TRP A 35 11.38 9.52 -2.31
N PHE A 36 11.85 8.85 -3.36
CA PHE A 36 13.00 9.28 -4.16
C PHE A 36 12.62 9.74 -5.58
N CYS A 37 11.37 9.51 -6.00
CA CYS A 37 10.85 10.04 -7.25
C CYS A 37 10.55 11.54 -7.15
N ARG A 38 10.26 12.20 -8.29
CA ARG A 38 9.82 13.60 -8.28
C ARG A 38 8.46 13.74 -7.61
N ASP A 39 8.25 14.80 -6.84
CA ASP A 39 6.96 15.16 -6.22
C ASP A 39 5.79 15.12 -7.20
N THR A 40 6.00 15.60 -8.42
CA THR A 40 5.00 15.59 -9.50
C THR A 40 4.56 14.18 -9.95
N SER A 41 5.27 13.14 -9.51
CA SER A 41 4.94 11.74 -9.80
C SER A 41 4.01 11.13 -8.75
N LEU A 42 3.91 11.73 -7.55
CA LEU A 42 3.24 11.14 -6.39
C LEU A 42 1.74 10.92 -6.67
N ALA A 43 1.02 11.90 -7.22
CA ALA A 43 -0.42 11.76 -7.48
C ALA A 43 -0.76 10.60 -8.41
N ASN A 44 0.02 10.39 -9.48
CA ASN A 44 -0.19 9.26 -10.39
C ASN A 44 0.12 7.92 -9.70
N LYS A 45 1.13 7.88 -8.83
CA LYS A 45 1.47 6.70 -8.04
C LYS A 45 0.40 6.39 -6.98
N THR A 46 -0.10 7.40 -6.27
CA THR A 46 -1.26 7.29 -5.38
C THR A 46 -2.46 6.75 -6.12
N LYS A 47 -2.75 7.25 -7.33
CA LYS A 47 -3.85 6.72 -8.15
C LYS A 47 -3.65 5.25 -8.54
N LYS A 48 -2.42 4.85 -8.90
CA LYS A 48 -2.09 3.44 -9.21
C LYS A 48 -2.33 2.53 -8.01
N MET A 49 -1.81 2.88 -6.83
CA MET A 49 -1.93 2.08 -5.60
C MET A 49 -3.35 2.14 -5.02
N GLY A 50 -3.96 3.33 -4.99
CA GLY A 50 -5.32 3.54 -4.49
C GLY A 50 -6.39 2.79 -5.28
N ASN A 51 -6.20 2.59 -6.59
CA ASN A 51 -7.08 1.73 -7.39
C ASN A 51 -7.03 0.26 -6.98
N ILE A 52 -5.95 -0.20 -6.33
CA ILE A 52 -5.86 -1.53 -5.70
C ILE A 52 -6.51 -1.48 -4.32
N ILE A 53 -6.11 -0.52 -3.49
CA ILE A 53 -6.53 -0.39 -2.09
C ILE A 53 -8.04 -0.22 -1.94
N LYS A 54 -8.69 0.56 -2.82
CA LYS A 54 -10.14 0.76 -2.78
C LYS A 54 -10.98 -0.50 -2.99
N GLN A 55 -10.36 -1.60 -3.43
CA GLN A 55 -11.01 -2.89 -3.67
C GLN A 55 -10.89 -3.85 -2.48
N ILE A 56 -10.16 -3.48 -1.42
CA ILE A 56 -10.09 -4.25 -0.18
C ILE A 56 -11.44 -4.15 0.53
N LYS A 57 -11.94 -5.29 1.01
CA LYS A 57 -13.25 -5.42 1.66
C LYS A 57 -13.09 -5.97 3.07
N ALA A 58 -14.09 -5.72 3.91
CA ALA A 58 -14.20 -6.35 5.21
C ALA A 58 -14.24 -7.89 5.07
N GLY A 59 -13.68 -8.59 6.06
CA GLY A 59 -13.55 -10.06 6.05
C GLY A 59 -12.32 -10.61 5.33
N GLY A 60 -11.51 -9.75 4.72
CA GLY A 60 -10.23 -10.12 4.12
C GLY A 60 -9.09 -10.28 5.14
N LYS A 61 -7.85 -10.14 4.66
CA LYS A 61 -6.63 -10.29 5.48
C LYS A 61 -6.38 -9.13 6.45
N VAL A 62 -7.02 -8.00 6.23
CA VAL A 62 -6.87 -6.78 7.03
C VAL A 62 -8.23 -6.28 7.46
N ASP A 63 -8.28 -5.72 8.67
CA ASP A 63 -9.47 -5.06 9.19
C ASP A 63 -9.43 -3.58 8.82
N LEU A 64 -10.48 -3.09 8.17
CA LEU A 64 -10.56 -1.72 7.66
C LEU A 64 -10.65 -0.67 8.76
N GLU A 65 -11.08 -1.05 9.97
CA GLU A 65 -11.34 -0.13 11.08
C GLU A 65 -10.17 0.02 12.04
N THR A 66 -9.27 -0.98 12.06
CA THR A 66 -8.08 -1.01 12.92
C THR A 66 -6.77 -0.88 12.12
N SER A 67 -6.85 -0.83 10.79
CA SER A 67 -5.69 -0.62 9.92
C SER A 67 -5.68 0.76 9.28
N TYR A 68 -4.51 1.21 8.85
CA TYR A 68 -4.31 2.36 7.96
C TYR A 68 -3.32 2.00 6.83
N VAL A 69 -3.22 2.85 5.81
CA VAL A 69 -2.28 2.67 4.69
C VAL A 69 -1.27 3.80 4.62
N TRP A 70 -0.05 3.47 4.19
CA TRP A 70 1.00 4.44 3.88
C TRP A 70 1.88 3.98 2.72
N PHE A 71 2.60 4.93 2.12
CA PHE A 71 3.29 4.75 0.85
C PHE A 71 4.78 5.10 0.94
N LYS A 72 5.56 4.35 0.15
CA LYS A 72 6.94 4.70 -0.17
C LYS A 72 7.24 4.56 -1.65
N ASN A 73 8.25 5.31 -2.09
CA ASN A 73 8.94 5.06 -3.34
C ASN A 73 10.40 4.83 -2.97
N ASN A 74 10.88 3.61 -3.15
CA ASN A 74 12.17 3.16 -2.66
C ASN A 74 13.27 3.34 -3.72
N CYS A 75 14.46 3.72 -3.27
CA CYS A 75 15.68 3.75 -4.07
C CYS A 75 16.55 2.53 -3.73
N PRO A 76 16.57 1.48 -4.57
CA PRO A 76 17.52 0.40 -4.35
C PRO A 76 18.93 0.91 -4.65
N LEU A 77 19.94 0.39 -3.93
CA LEU A 77 21.34 0.74 -4.19
C LEU A 77 21.76 0.47 -5.65
N ASN A 78 21.15 -0.53 -6.29
CA ASN A 78 21.32 -0.86 -7.70
C ASN A 78 19.97 -1.18 -8.33
N GLY A 79 19.65 -0.57 -9.48
CA GLY A 79 18.40 -0.75 -10.22
C GLY A 79 17.43 0.45 -10.15
N PRO A 80 16.31 0.38 -10.88
CA PRO A 80 15.29 1.44 -10.88
C PRO A 80 14.56 1.58 -9.54
N LEU A 81 14.01 2.77 -9.31
CA LEU A 81 13.10 3.04 -8.20
C LEU A 81 11.85 2.16 -8.29
N TYR A 82 11.29 1.77 -7.14
CA TYR A 82 10.07 0.97 -7.08
C TYR A 82 9.12 1.49 -6.01
N ASP A 83 7.84 1.15 -6.10
CA ASP A 83 6.82 1.63 -5.15
C ASP A 83 6.53 0.55 -4.10
N ASP A 84 6.18 0.96 -2.89
CA ASP A 84 5.49 0.08 -1.96
C ASP A 84 4.31 0.80 -1.30
N PHE A 85 3.27 0.04 -1.00
CA PHE A 85 2.28 0.46 -0.02
C PHE A 85 2.19 -0.58 1.08
N ARG A 86 1.87 -0.08 2.27
CA ARG A 86 1.87 -0.87 3.49
C ARG A 86 0.59 -0.67 4.23
N ILE A 87 0.03 -1.77 4.72
CA ILE A 87 -1.13 -1.75 5.60
C ILE A 87 -0.60 -2.02 6.99
N ALA A 88 -0.85 -1.11 7.92
CA ALA A 88 -0.33 -1.12 9.28
C ALA A 88 -1.47 -0.99 10.29
N ASP A 89 -1.23 -1.51 11.50
CA ASP A 89 -2.16 -1.42 12.60
C ASP A 89 -2.13 0.00 13.20
N ILE A 90 -3.30 0.59 13.42
CA ILE A 90 -3.44 2.00 13.81
C ILE A 90 -2.96 2.29 15.23
N GLU A 91 -3.03 1.31 16.12
CA GLU A 91 -2.66 1.48 17.53
C GLU A 91 -1.17 1.29 17.74
N THR A 92 -0.60 0.28 17.08
CA THR A 92 0.79 -0.13 17.27
C THR A 92 1.76 0.46 16.24
N ASN A 93 1.24 0.98 15.11
CA ASN A 93 2.02 1.35 13.91
C ASN A 93 2.84 0.20 13.31
N ASN A 94 2.59 -1.05 13.73
CA ASN A 94 3.26 -2.20 13.17
C ASN A 94 2.72 -2.48 11.78
N ASN A 95 3.61 -2.77 10.82
CA ASN A 95 3.18 -3.23 9.51
C ASN A 95 2.50 -4.59 9.65
N LEU A 96 1.40 -4.77 8.92
CA LEU A 96 0.70 -6.04 8.80
C LEU A 96 1.04 -6.70 7.47
N ILE A 97 1.00 -5.90 6.39
CA ILE A 97 1.28 -6.34 5.02
C ILE A 97 2.10 -5.25 4.32
N VAL A 98 3.16 -5.65 3.63
CA VAL A 98 3.96 -4.82 2.73
C VAL A 98 3.78 -5.33 1.31
N ILE A 99 3.38 -4.46 0.39
CA ILE A 99 3.19 -4.80 -1.01
C ILE A 99 4.20 -4.00 -1.81
N GLN A 100 5.23 -4.68 -2.31
CA GLN A 100 6.21 -4.10 -3.22
C GLN A 100 5.71 -4.20 -4.67
N ILE A 101 5.87 -3.12 -5.42
CA ILE A 101 5.42 -2.99 -6.81
C ILE A 101 6.63 -2.67 -7.69
N ASP A 102 6.90 -3.53 -8.68
CA ASP A 102 8.01 -3.39 -9.63
C ASP A 102 9.39 -3.36 -8.92
N CYS A 103 9.53 -4.07 -7.79
CA CYS A 103 10.79 -4.17 -7.04
C CYS A 103 11.83 -5.01 -7.81
N VAL A 104 13.02 -4.45 -7.97
CA VAL A 104 14.11 -5.01 -8.79
C VAL A 104 14.66 -6.33 -8.28
N TRP A 105 14.45 -6.63 -7.00
CA TRP A 105 14.88 -7.87 -6.36
C TRP A 105 13.84 -8.99 -6.45
N ASN A 106 12.70 -8.72 -7.09
CA ASN A 106 11.60 -9.64 -7.24
C ASN A 106 11.35 -9.98 -8.71
N ASP A 107 10.97 -11.23 -8.96
CA ASP A 107 10.62 -11.79 -10.26
C ASP A 107 9.14 -11.55 -10.65
N SER A 108 8.38 -10.88 -9.78
CA SER A 108 6.97 -10.58 -9.97
C SER A 108 6.69 -9.10 -9.72
N LYS A 109 5.75 -8.55 -10.49
CA LYS A 109 5.33 -7.16 -10.37
C LYS A 109 4.84 -6.80 -8.98
N TYR A 110 4.05 -7.68 -8.36
CA TYR A 110 3.56 -7.51 -7.00
C TYR A 110 4.14 -8.61 -6.12
N THR A 111 4.89 -8.22 -5.10
CA THR A 111 5.40 -9.13 -4.07
C THR A 111 4.89 -8.68 -2.72
N VAL A 112 4.28 -9.61 -2.00
CA VAL A 112 3.67 -9.37 -0.70
C VAL A 112 4.51 -10.02 0.38
N TYR A 113 4.82 -9.26 1.42
CA TYR A 113 5.37 -9.73 2.68
C TYR A 113 4.38 -9.42 3.79
N GLU A 114 4.33 -10.26 4.82
CA GLU A 114 3.36 -10.12 5.90
C GLU A 114 3.94 -10.52 7.25
N ARG A 115 3.30 -10.04 8.31
CA ARG A 115 3.83 -10.10 9.68
C ARG A 115 3.93 -11.52 10.25
N LEU A 116 3.10 -12.48 9.79
CA LEU A 116 3.05 -13.81 10.41
C LEU A 116 4.35 -14.59 10.20
N ASP A 117 5.10 -14.24 9.15
CA ASP A 117 6.42 -14.81 8.85
C ASP A 117 7.56 -13.84 9.15
N GLY A 118 7.32 -12.80 9.96
CA GLY A 118 8.33 -11.79 10.30
C GLY A 118 8.84 -10.97 9.11
N PHE A 119 8.15 -11.00 7.97
CA PHE A 119 8.58 -10.44 6.68
C PHE A 119 9.80 -11.13 6.03
N ASP A 120 10.13 -12.36 6.45
CA ASP A 120 11.35 -13.06 6.00
C ASP A 120 11.26 -13.56 4.55
N LYS A 121 10.12 -14.11 4.13
CA LYS A 121 9.87 -14.49 2.73
C LYS A 121 8.57 -13.91 2.17
N PRO A 122 8.44 -13.84 0.83
CA PRO A 122 7.20 -13.48 0.18
C PRO A 122 6.06 -14.43 0.56
N ALA A 123 4.96 -13.87 1.08
CA ALA A 123 3.72 -14.59 1.34
C ALA A 123 2.88 -14.78 0.08
N TYR A 124 3.03 -13.88 -0.91
CA TYR A 124 2.35 -13.98 -2.18
C TYR A 124 3.10 -13.23 -3.28
N LYS A 125 3.04 -13.75 -4.51
CA LYS A 125 3.64 -13.14 -5.70
C LYS A 125 2.66 -13.20 -6.85
N THR A 126 2.52 -12.12 -7.61
CA THR A 126 1.69 -12.10 -8.82
C THR A 126 2.08 -10.98 -9.76
N ASN A 127 1.78 -11.15 -11.05
CA ASN A 127 1.86 -10.09 -12.05
C ASN A 127 0.53 -9.36 -12.27
N SER A 128 -0.55 -9.79 -11.60
CA SER A 128 -1.91 -9.30 -11.78
C SER A 128 -2.43 -8.59 -10.53
N SER A 129 -2.81 -7.32 -10.68
CA SER A 129 -3.47 -6.57 -9.60
C SER A 129 -4.80 -7.19 -9.20
N ARG A 130 -5.51 -7.84 -10.13
CA ARG A 130 -6.76 -8.57 -9.84
C ARG A 130 -6.51 -9.75 -8.91
N GLU A 131 -5.45 -10.52 -9.15
CA GLU A 131 -5.10 -11.65 -8.29
C GLU A 131 -4.56 -11.18 -6.92
N LEU A 132 -3.82 -10.06 -6.88
CA LEU A 132 -3.44 -9.42 -5.63
C LEU A 132 -4.66 -9.02 -4.80
N VAL A 133 -5.65 -8.36 -5.41
CA VAL A 133 -6.90 -7.96 -4.73
C VAL A 133 -7.67 -9.20 -4.25
N LYS A 134 -7.72 -10.26 -5.06
CA LYS A 134 -8.35 -11.53 -4.67
C LYS A 134 -7.67 -12.14 -3.45
N TRP A 135 -6.34 -12.13 -3.40
CA TRP A 135 -5.58 -12.64 -2.26
C TRP A 135 -5.79 -11.79 -0.99
N LEU A 136 -5.78 -10.46 -1.11
CA LEU A 136 -6.04 -9.53 0.02
C LEU A 136 -7.43 -9.73 0.63
N ASN A 137 -8.42 -10.08 -0.20
CA ASN A 137 -9.80 -10.30 0.22
C ASN A 137 -10.10 -11.72 0.67
N LYS A 138 -9.11 -12.63 0.67
CA LYS A 138 -9.26 -13.99 1.18
C LYS A 138 -8.93 -14.03 2.67
N GLY A 139 -9.87 -14.50 3.49
CA GLY A 139 -9.63 -14.68 4.93
C GLY A 139 -8.36 -15.50 5.21
N TRP A 140 -7.80 -15.38 6.41
CA TRP A 140 -6.60 -16.15 6.78
C TRP A 140 -6.84 -17.66 6.87
N ASN A 141 -8.09 -18.07 7.10
CA ASN A 141 -8.49 -19.47 7.31
C ASN A 141 -9.13 -20.14 6.08
N GLU A 142 -9.18 -19.46 4.93
CA GLU A 142 -9.72 -19.96 3.66
C GLU A 142 -8.59 -20.31 2.69
#